data_AF-A0A1M3EBZ5-F1
#
_entry.id   AF-A0A1M3EBZ5-F1
#
_cell.length_a   1.000
_cell.length_b   1.000
_cell.length_c   1.000
_cell.angle_alpha   90.00
_cell.angle_beta   90.00
_cell.angle_gamma   90.00
#
_symmetry.space_group_name_H-M   'P 1'
#
loop_
_entity.id
_entity.type
_entity.pdbx_description
1 polymer ?
#
loop_
_entity_poly.entity_id
_entity_poly.type
_entity_poly.pdbx_seq_one_letter_code
_entity_poly.pdbx_strand_id
1 'polypeptide(L)'
;MFALRRFIVLNRLWLSVLMVGLGIFLGIQVTWWLGWLPILIGIIMVVAHFLIGPMTILPRYIENGDVEEAQRLINSVKKPEWLFAQVRSGFYMLKANLSTMNNDLDKAEEDLKKGLEAGNTDKDSRGMALLQLGFISAQKGNLKDSYEKLREAVKIGLPDADTTARAYMQLSSISAQRRDYRGCKFYFAKAKAAKPTNQEVLDQLKEMNKQISRIPG
;
A
#
# COMPACT_ATOMS: atom_id res chain seq x y z
N MET A 1 7.15 24.85 -2.81
CA MET A 1 5.74 24.39 -2.67
C MET A 1 5.53 23.32 -1.58
N PHE A 2 6.40 22.31 -1.41
CA PHE A 2 6.19 21.24 -0.41
C PHE A 2 6.14 21.72 1.04
N ALA A 3 7.06 22.61 1.44
CA ALA A 3 7.09 23.18 2.78
C ALA A 3 5.79 23.91 3.15
N LEU A 4 5.19 24.63 2.19
CA LEU A 4 3.90 25.30 2.34
C LEU A 4 2.76 24.29 2.52
N ARG A 5 2.72 23.23 1.69
CA ARG A 5 1.73 22.15 1.82
C ARG A 5 1.85 21.41 3.15
N ARG A 6 3.08 21.12 3.61
CA ARG A 6 3.38 20.52 4.91
C ARG A 6 2.86 21.42 6.05
N PHE A 7 3.16 22.71 6.01
CA PHE A 7 2.70 23.67 7.01
C PHE A 7 1.17 23.74 7.09
N ILE A 8 0.48 23.84 5.95
CA ILE A 8 -0.98 23.91 5.89
C ILE A 8 -1.63 22.62 6.41
N VAL A 9 -1.08 21.45 6.08
CA VAL A 9 -1.65 20.16 6.49
C VAL A 9 -1.41 19.88 7.98
N LEU A 10 -0.24 20.25 8.51
CA LEU A 10 0.07 20.11 9.94
C LEU A 10 -0.68 21.12 10.81
N ASN A 11 -0.84 22.37 10.35
CA ASN A 11 -1.53 23.43 11.09
C ASN A 11 -3.01 23.59 10.69
N ARG A 12 -3.60 22.59 10.03
CA ARG A 12 -4.95 22.66 9.45
C ARG A 12 -6.03 22.99 10.48
N LEU A 13 -5.86 22.52 11.72
CA LEU A 13 -6.76 22.82 12.84
C LEU A 13 -6.72 24.30 13.26
N TRP A 14 -5.52 24.88 13.38
CA TRP A 14 -5.36 26.31 13.70
C TRP A 14 -5.92 27.22 12.59
N LEU A 15 -5.70 26.85 11.34
CA LEU A 15 -6.27 27.54 10.17
C LEU A 15 -7.79 27.46 10.14
N SER A 16 -8.36 26.31 10.52
CA SER A 16 -9.81 26.15 10.64
C SER A 16 -10.39 27.05 11.73
N VAL A 17 -9.78 27.07 12.93
CA VAL A 17 -10.21 27.96 14.03
C VAL A 17 -10.15 29.42 13.60
N LEU A 18 -9.11 29.83 12.88
CA LEU A 18 -8.97 31.19 12.35
C LEU A 18 -10.06 31.52 11.32
N MET A 19 -10.41 30.59 10.43
CA MET A 19 -11.50 30.77 9.46
C MET A 19 -12.88 30.86 10.13
N VAL A 20 -13.14 30.04 11.14
CA VAL A 20 -14.39 30.11 11.91
C VAL A 20 -14.47 31.44 12.67
N GLY A 21 -13.38 31.88 13.31
CA GLY A 21 -13.32 33.17 13.97
C GLY A 21 -13.52 34.35 13.01
N LEU A 22 -12.92 34.29 11.82
CA LEU A 22 -13.08 35.31 10.77
C LEU A 22 -14.52 35.35 10.25
N GLY A 23 -15.19 34.20 10.14
CA GLY A 23 -16.60 34.16 9.76
C GLY A 23 -17.56 34.68 10.81
N ILE A 24 -17.29 34.42 12.09
CA ILE A 24 -18.04 35.03 13.20
C ILE A 24 -17.83 36.55 13.20
N PHE A 25 -16.60 37.02 13.00
CA PHE A 25 -16.28 38.45 12.92
C PHE A 25 -17.01 39.14 11.76
N LEU A 26 -17.00 38.56 10.56
CA LEU A 26 -17.76 39.08 9.40
C LEU A 26 -19.26 39.03 9.61
N GLY A 27 -19.77 38.03 10.34
CA GLY A 27 -21.17 37.93 10.72
C GLY A 27 -21.63 39.09 11.60
N ILE A 28 -20.77 39.52 12.54
CA ILE A 28 -21.04 40.63 13.47
C ILE A 28 -20.87 42.00 12.77
N GLN A 29 -19.82 42.17 11.95
CA GLN A 29 -19.48 43.47 11.35
C GLN A 29 -20.24 43.81 10.08
N VAL A 30 -20.54 42.80 9.25
CA VAL A 30 -21.11 43.01 7.90
C VAL A 30 -22.48 42.36 7.80
N THR A 31 -22.53 41.03 7.68
CA THR A 31 -23.78 40.27 7.55
C THR A 31 -23.50 38.79 7.76
N TRP A 32 -24.39 38.10 8.47
CA TRP A 32 -24.34 36.64 8.66
C TRP A 32 -24.38 35.85 7.34
N TRP A 33 -24.99 36.41 6.29
CA TRP A 33 -24.96 35.86 4.92
C TRP A 33 -23.56 35.80 4.29
N LEU A 34 -22.63 36.65 4.71
CA LEU A 34 -21.21 36.57 4.28
C LEU A 34 -20.38 35.76 5.28
N GLY A 35 -20.73 35.80 6.56
CA GLY A 35 -20.03 35.08 7.63
C GLY A 35 -20.17 33.56 7.60
N TRP A 36 -21.30 33.01 7.08
CA TRP A 36 -21.47 31.55 7.05
C TRP A 36 -20.53 30.84 6.06
N LEU A 37 -20.12 31.49 4.97
CA LEU A 37 -19.19 30.93 3.98
C LEU A 37 -17.82 30.53 4.60
N PRO A 38 -17.08 31.44 5.28
CA PRO A 38 -15.84 31.09 5.96
C PRO A 38 -16.03 30.13 7.14
N ILE A 39 -17.18 30.18 7.84
CA ILE A 39 -17.51 29.16 8.86
C ILE A 39 -17.64 27.78 8.23
N LEU A 40 -18.37 27.67 7.12
CA LEU A 40 -18.53 26.41 6.38
C LEU A 40 -17.18 25.87 5.90
N ILE A 41 -16.33 26.73 5.34
CA ILE A 41 -14.98 26.34 4.90
C ILE A 41 -14.14 25.87 6.10
N GLY A 42 -14.22 26.56 7.24
CA GLY A 42 -13.57 26.15 8.48
C GLY A 42 -14.02 24.76 8.95
N ILE A 43 -15.32 24.48 8.94
CA ILE A 43 -15.89 23.17 9.29
C ILE A 43 -15.41 22.08 8.31
N ILE A 44 -15.47 22.35 6.99
CA ILE A 44 -14.97 21.43 5.96
C ILE A 44 -13.47 21.14 6.18
N MET A 45 -12.67 22.13 6.60
CA MET A 45 -11.27 21.92 6.94
C MET A 45 -11.06 21.01 8.15
N VAL A 46 -11.89 21.10 9.20
CA VAL A 46 -11.84 20.17 10.34
C VAL A 46 -12.16 18.75 9.87
N VAL A 47 -13.25 18.60 9.11
CA VAL A 47 -13.68 17.30 8.58
C VAL A 47 -12.59 16.70 7.69
N ALA A 48 -12.01 17.51 6.79
CA ALA A 48 -10.91 17.10 5.93
C ALA A 48 -9.62 16.77 6.71
N HIS A 49 -9.37 17.40 7.86
CA HIS A 49 -8.23 17.05 8.72
C HIS A 49 -8.36 15.62 9.25
N PHE A 50 -9.53 15.24 9.76
CA PHE A 50 -9.75 13.89 10.29
C PHE A 50 -9.87 12.82 9.18
N LEU A 51 -10.48 13.14 8.03
CA LEU A 51 -10.71 12.19 6.95
C LEU A 51 -9.48 11.93 6.06
N ILE A 52 -8.62 12.94 5.87
CA ILE A 52 -7.48 12.85 4.94
C ILE A 52 -6.16 12.74 5.72
N GLY A 53 -6.13 13.28 6.95
CA GLY A 53 -4.97 13.26 7.82
C GLY A 53 -3.72 13.88 7.18
N PRO A 54 -2.55 13.69 7.80
CA PRO A 54 -1.28 14.07 7.20
C PRO A 54 -0.86 13.12 6.07
N MET A 55 -1.62 12.08 5.77
CA MET A 55 -1.26 11.04 4.80
C MET A 55 -1.04 11.55 3.36
N THR A 56 -1.55 12.73 3.02
CA THR A 56 -1.34 13.33 1.68
C THR A 56 0.10 13.73 1.38
N ILE A 57 0.94 13.91 2.40
CA ILE A 57 2.37 14.20 2.23
C ILE A 57 3.25 12.95 2.29
N LEU A 58 2.67 11.79 2.65
CA LEU A 58 3.38 10.54 2.81
C LEU A 58 4.08 10.05 1.52
N PRO A 59 3.46 10.09 0.32
CA PRO A 59 4.13 9.69 -0.92
C PRO A 59 5.44 10.46 -1.14
N ARG A 60 5.48 11.73 -0.74
CA ARG A 60 6.64 12.59 -0.95
C ARG A 60 7.81 12.29 -0.01
N TYR A 61 7.52 11.88 1.23
CA TYR A 61 8.57 11.39 2.12
C TYR A 61 9.16 10.08 1.61
N ILE A 62 8.32 9.22 1.02
CA ILE A 62 8.78 7.96 0.41
C ILE A 62 9.62 8.25 -0.86
N GLU A 63 9.16 9.13 -1.73
CA GLU A 63 9.89 9.55 -2.94
C GLU A 63 11.26 10.17 -2.62
N ASN A 64 11.36 10.91 -1.51
CA ASN A 64 12.61 11.53 -1.08
C ASN A 64 13.53 10.56 -0.31
N GLY A 65 13.07 9.35 0.02
CA GLY A 65 13.83 8.41 0.86
C GLY A 65 13.84 8.75 2.36
N ASP A 66 12.99 9.69 2.81
CA ASP A 66 12.86 10.12 4.21
C ASP A 66 12.02 9.12 5.01
N VAL A 67 12.51 7.89 5.16
CA VAL A 67 11.80 6.77 5.80
C VAL A 67 11.44 7.07 7.27
N GLU A 68 12.29 7.79 8.00
CA GLU A 68 12.03 8.15 9.41
C GLU A 68 10.84 9.11 9.56
N GLU A 69 10.75 10.14 8.71
CA GLU A 69 9.65 11.10 8.74
C GLU A 69 8.34 10.44 8.28
N ALA A 70 8.42 9.54 7.28
CA ALA A 70 7.28 8.71 6.89
C ALA A 70 6.77 7.86 8.06
N GLN A 71 7.67 7.24 8.82
CA GLN A 71 7.33 6.44 10.01
C GLN A 71 6.70 7.31 11.12
N ARG A 72 7.27 8.47 11.41
CA ARG A 72 6.70 9.42 12.40
C ARG A 72 5.28 9.83 12.02
N LEU A 73 5.07 10.09 10.73
CA LEU A 73 3.77 10.47 10.20
C LEU A 73 2.74 9.35 10.38
N ILE A 74 3.10 8.11 10.05
CA ILE A 74 2.25 6.94 10.22
C ILE A 74 1.90 6.75 11.70
N ASN A 75 2.89 6.85 12.58
CA ASN A 75 2.71 6.71 14.04
C ASN A 75 1.85 7.83 14.64
N SER A 76 1.80 9.02 14.01
CA SER A 76 0.96 10.13 14.46
C SER A 76 -0.55 9.88 14.25
N VAL A 77 -0.92 8.95 13.37
CA VAL A 77 -2.31 8.63 13.05
C VAL A 77 -2.90 7.73 14.13
N LYS A 78 -3.64 8.34 15.07
CA LYS A 78 -4.30 7.60 16.17
C LYS A 78 -5.55 6.83 15.74
N LYS A 79 -6.27 7.29 14.71
CA LYS A 79 -7.54 6.70 14.24
C LYS A 79 -7.55 6.49 12.72
N PRO A 80 -6.94 5.41 12.22
CA PRO A 80 -6.86 5.15 10.78
C PRO A 80 -8.23 4.79 10.16
N GLU A 81 -9.22 4.38 10.96
CA GLU A 81 -10.54 4.00 10.47
C GLU A 81 -11.32 5.17 9.86
N TRP A 82 -11.07 6.40 10.30
CA TRP A 82 -11.68 7.62 9.78
C TRP A 82 -11.05 8.09 8.47
N LEU A 83 -9.91 7.52 8.07
CA LEU A 83 -9.29 7.87 6.80
C LEU A 83 -10.19 7.43 5.64
N PHE A 84 -10.24 8.26 4.59
CA PHE A 84 -10.83 7.86 3.31
C PHE A 84 -10.28 6.51 2.85
N ALA A 85 -11.15 5.65 2.32
CA ALA A 85 -10.87 4.27 1.92
C ALA A 85 -9.50 4.08 1.22
N GLN A 86 -9.21 4.87 0.19
CA GLN A 86 -7.96 4.83 -0.56
C GLN A 86 -6.73 5.23 0.29
N VAL A 87 -6.87 6.28 1.10
CA VAL A 87 -5.81 6.77 1.98
C VAL A 87 -5.52 5.75 3.09
N ARG A 88 -6.58 5.14 3.61
CA ARG A 88 -6.54 4.07 4.61
C ARG A 88 -5.84 2.82 4.07
N SER A 89 -6.14 2.43 2.83
CA SER A 89 -5.48 1.31 2.16
C SER A 89 -3.97 1.52 2.05
N GLY A 90 -3.55 2.69 1.55
CA GLY A 90 -2.12 3.06 1.46
C GLY A 90 -1.42 3.13 2.81
N PHE A 91 -2.09 3.67 3.84
CA PHE A 91 -1.59 3.69 5.22
C PHE A 91 -1.28 2.29 5.73
N TYR A 92 -2.25 1.37 5.62
CA TYR A 92 -2.09 0.01 6.10
C TYR A 92 -1.05 -0.79 5.32
N MET A 93 -0.94 -0.58 4.00
CA MET A 93 0.10 -1.21 3.19
C MET A 93 1.51 -0.79 3.63
N LEU A 94 1.71 0.50 3.90
CA LEU A 94 2.99 1.01 4.39
C LEU A 94 3.28 0.52 5.81
N LYS A 95 2.28 0.53 6.69
CA LYS A 95 2.41 -0.03 8.02
C LYS A 95 2.79 -1.51 7.97
N ALA A 96 2.23 -2.28 7.03
CA ALA A 96 2.62 -3.66 6.82
C ALA A 96 4.05 -3.83 6.31
N ASN A 97 4.54 -2.97 5.43
CA ASN A 97 5.95 -2.96 5.03
C ASN A 97 6.86 -2.76 6.24
N LEU A 98 6.52 -1.82 7.12
CA LEU A 98 7.28 -1.52 8.32
C LEU A 98 7.23 -2.67 9.33
N SER A 99 6.07 -3.28 9.52
CA SER A 99 5.93 -4.50 10.34
C SER A 99 6.77 -5.65 9.76
N THR A 100 6.80 -5.81 8.43
CA THR A 100 7.64 -6.81 7.74
C THR A 100 9.13 -6.54 7.98
N MET A 101 9.57 -5.28 7.87
CA MET A 101 10.96 -4.88 8.15
C MET A 101 11.37 -5.15 9.60
N ASN A 102 10.43 -5.02 10.53
CA ASN A 102 10.62 -5.32 11.94
C ASN A 102 10.44 -6.81 12.29
N ASN A 103 10.33 -7.70 11.30
CA ASN A 103 10.05 -9.13 11.44
C ASN A 103 8.72 -9.48 12.16
N ASP A 104 7.79 -8.52 12.25
CA ASP A 104 6.46 -8.72 12.81
C ASP A 104 5.48 -9.12 11.70
N LEU A 105 5.61 -10.39 11.27
CA LEU A 105 4.86 -10.93 10.14
C LEU A 105 3.35 -11.09 10.42
N ASP A 106 2.98 -11.29 11.69
CA ASP A 106 1.57 -11.36 12.09
C ASP A 106 0.88 -10.00 11.93
N LYS A 107 1.50 -8.92 12.46
CA LYS A 107 0.96 -7.57 12.25
C LYS A 107 1.01 -7.15 10.80
N ALA A 108 2.06 -7.52 10.05
CA ALA A 108 2.14 -7.23 8.63
C ALA A 108 0.98 -7.85 7.84
N GLU A 109 0.63 -9.10 8.15
CA GLU A 109 -0.50 -9.79 7.53
C GLU A 109 -1.84 -9.13 7.89
N GLU A 110 -2.04 -8.79 9.17
CA GLU A 110 -3.25 -8.11 9.64
C GLU A 110 -3.42 -6.73 8.99
N ASP A 111 -2.35 -5.93 8.97
CA ASP A 111 -2.37 -4.61 8.35
C ASP A 111 -2.65 -4.71 6.84
N LEU A 112 -2.05 -5.64 6.10
CA LEU A 112 -2.37 -5.83 4.68
C LEU A 112 -3.83 -6.25 4.43
N LYS A 113 -4.38 -7.13 5.27
CA LYS A 113 -5.80 -7.51 5.19
C LYS A 113 -6.70 -6.30 5.42
N LYS A 114 -6.42 -5.48 6.43
CA LYS A 114 -7.13 -4.21 6.66
C LYS A 114 -6.98 -3.25 5.48
N GLY A 115 -5.80 -3.21 4.85
CA GLY A 115 -5.56 -2.41 3.64
C GLY A 115 -6.41 -2.85 2.45
N LEU A 116 -6.62 -4.15 2.29
CA LEU A 116 -7.48 -4.74 1.25
C LEU A 116 -8.97 -4.52 1.53
N GLU A 117 -9.40 -4.69 2.77
CA GLU A 117 -10.79 -4.46 3.21
C GLU A 117 -11.16 -2.97 3.20
N ALA A 118 -10.18 -2.09 3.40
CA ALA A 118 -10.40 -0.64 3.45
C ALA A 118 -10.98 -0.05 2.16
N GLY A 119 -10.78 -0.69 1.01
CA GLY A 119 -11.57 -0.49 -0.22
C GLY A 119 -11.06 0.57 -1.23
N ASN A 120 -11.42 0.32 -2.50
CA ASN A 120 -11.11 1.05 -3.75
C ASN A 120 -9.66 1.06 -4.24
N THR A 121 -8.86 0.07 -3.84
CA THR A 121 -7.61 -0.19 -4.55
C THR A 121 -7.91 -0.76 -5.93
N ASP A 122 -7.35 -0.13 -6.96
CA ASP A 122 -7.43 -0.61 -8.34
C ASP A 122 -7.01 -2.09 -8.43
N LYS A 123 -7.45 -2.79 -9.48
CA LYS A 123 -7.15 -4.23 -9.68
C LYS A 123 -5.67 -4.53 -9.46
N ASP A 124 -4.79 -3.69 -9.99
CA ASP A 124 -3.34 -3.82 -9.88
C ASP A 124 -2.84 -3.68 -8.43
N SER A 125 -3.37 -2.70 -7.70
CA SER A 125 -3.00 -2.50 -6.30
C SER A 125 -3.50 -3.64 -5.41
N ARG A 126 -4.70 -4.16 -5.69
CA ARG A 126 -5.25 -5.35 -5.03
C ARG A 126 -4.40 -6.60 -5.33
N GLY A 127 -3.97 -6.77 -6.57
CA GLY A 127 -3.05 -7.82 -6.98
C GLY A 127 -1.72 -7.74 -6.24
N MET A 128 -1.14 -6.54 -6.13
CA MET A 128 0.11 -6.30 -5.39
C MET A 128 -0.01 -6.62 -3.89
N ALA A 129 -1.10 -6.18 -3.25
CA ALA A 129 -1.34 -6.49 -1.84
C ALA A 129 -1.50 -8.00 -1.59
N LEU A 130 -2.19 -8.72 -2.48
CA LEU A 130 -2.29 -10.19 -2.41
C LEU A 130 -0.96 -10.89 -2.66
N LEU A 131 -0.15 -10.37 -3.60
CA LEU A 131 1.19 -10.86 -3.86
C LEU A 131 2.08 -10.73 -2.62
N GLN A 132 2.02 -9.57 -1.95
CA GLN A 132 2.77 -9.33 -0.72
C GLN A 132 2.29 -10.22 0.44
N LEU A 133 0.97 -10.39 0.60
CA LEU A 133 0.42 -11.36 1.55
C LEU A 133 0.93 -12.77 1.24
N GLY A 134 0.99 -13.16 -0.03
CA GLY A 134 1.56 -14.42 -0.48
C GLY A 134 3.01 -14.61 -0.03
N PHE A 135 3.85 -13.58 -0.14
CA PHE A 135 5.23 -13.63 0.34
C PHE A 135 5.32 -13.73 1.87
N ILE A 136 4.51 -12.97 2.60
CA ILE A 136 4.49 -13.02 4.07
C ILE A 136 4.02 -14.39 4.54
N SER A 137 2.96 -14.95 3.96
CA SER A 137 2.49 -16.31 4.26
C SER A 137 3.58 -17.36 3.98
N ALA A 138 4.38 -17.20 2.92
CA ALA A 138 5.50 -18.10 2.65
C ALA A 138 6.60 -18.00 3.72
N GLN A 139 6.95 -16.78 4.14
CA GLN A 139 7.93 -16.55 5.21
C GLN A 139 7.47 -17.12 6.55
N LYS A 140 6.16 -17.09 6.82
CA LYS A 140 5.54 -17.72 8.01
C LYS A 140 5.48 -19.25 7.93
N GLY A 141 5.87 -19.87 6.81
CA GLY A 141 5.78 -21.32 6.59
C GLY A 141 4.40 -21.82 6.12
N ASN A 142 3.43 -20.92 5.94
CA ASN A 142 2.07 -21.26 5.47
C ASN A 142 2.04 -21.34 3.93
N LEU A 143 2.64 -22.39 3.38
CA LEU A 143 2.77 -22.58 1.92
C LEU A 143 1.43 -22.73 1.19
N LYS A 144 0.40 -23.28 1.84
CA LYS A 144 -0.94 -23.43 1.25
C LYS A 144 -1.59 -22.06 1.04
N ASP A 145 -1.62 -21.25 2.09
CA ASP A 145 -2.19 -19.90 2.04
C ASP A 145 -1.40 -19.01 1.06
N SER A 146 -0.07 -19.10 1.10
CA SER A 146 0.80 -18.40 0.15
C SER A 146 0.44 -18.74 -1.30
N TYR A 147 0.28 -20.03 -1.61
CA TYR A 147 -0.09 -20.49 -2.95
C TYR A 147 -1.45 -19.95 -3.40
N GLU A 148 -2.46 -19.97 -2.51
CA GLU A 148 -3.79 -19.45 -2.81
C GLU A 148 -3.76 -17.94 -3.07
N LYS A 149 -3.06 -17.17 -2.22
CA LYS A 149 -2.95 -15.71 -2.34
C LYS A 149 -2.18 -15.28 -3.59
N LEU A 150 -1.08 -15.95 -3.91
CA LEU A 150 -0.31 -15.68 -5.13
C LEU A 150 -1.11 -16.01 -6.40
N ARG A 151 -1.88 -17.10 -6.38
CA ARG A 151 -2.76 -17.44 -7.51
C ARG A 151 -3.89 -16.43 -7.67
N GLU A 152 -4.46 -15.94 -6.58
CA GLU A 152 -5.47 -14.88 -6.59
C GLU A 152 -4.88 -13.57 -7.14
N ALA A 153 -3.67 -13.19 -6.70
CA ALA A 153 -2.96 -12.00 -7.19
C ALA A 153 -2.81 -11.99 -8.72
N VAL A 154 -2.29 -13.09 -9.26
CA VAL A 154 -2.10 -13.25 -10.71
C VAL A 154 -3.43 -13.29 -11.48
N LYS A 155 -4.50 -13.83 -10.87
CA LYS A 155 -5.83 -13.88 -11.48
C LYS A 155 -6.47 -12.49 -11.58
N ILE A 156 -6.27 -11.64 -10.56
CA ILE A 156 -6.81 -10.27 -10.54
C ILE A 156 -6.04 -9.36 -11.49
N GLY A 157 -4.73 -9.57 -11.62
CA GLY A 157 -3.84 -8.76 -12.45
C GLY A 157 -2.78 -8.05 -11.60
N LEU A 158 -1.61 -7.86 -12.19
CA LEU A 158 -0.47 -7.19 -11.58
C LEU A 158 -0.02 -6.03 -12.49
N PRO A 159 0.52 -4.94 -11.92
CA PRO A 159 0.78 -3.70 -12.66
C PRO A 159 1.83 -3.84 -13.76
N ASP A 160 2.77 -4.78 -13.62
CA ASP A 160 3.93 -4.89 -14.50
C ASP A 160 4.34 -6.34 -14.78
N ALA A 161 5.10 -6.50 -15.86
CA ALA A 161 5.63 -7.79 -16.29
C ALA A 161 6.61 -8.39 -15.26
N ASP A 162 7.39 -7.55 -14.57
CA ASP A 162 8.38 -7.99 -13.58
C ASP A 162 7.71 -8.51 -12.31
N THR A 163 6.68 -7.84 -11.79
CA THR A 163 5.89 -8.34 -10.65
C THR A 163 5.11 -9.59 -11.02
N THR A 164 4.57 -9.67 -12.23
CA THR A 164 3.93 -10.89 -12.75
C THR A 164 4.91 -12.05 -12.81
N ALA A 165 6.12 -11.82 -13.32
CA ALA A 165 7.17 -12.83 -13.35
C ALA A 165 7.55 -13.28 -11.94
N ARG A 166 7.77 -12.34 -11.00
CA ARG A 166 8.05 -12.64 -9.58
C ARG A 166 6.96 -13.49 -8.92
N ALA A 167 5.69 -13.18 -9.16
CA ALA A 167 4.58 -13.98 -8.64
C ALA A 167 4.61 -15.42 -9.17
N TYR A 168 4.82 -15.59 -10.48
CA TYR A 168 4.93 -16.91 -11.09
C TYR A 168 6.18 -17.69 -10.67
N MET A 169 7.31 -16.99 -10.45
CA MET A 169 8.52 -17.58 -9.91
C MET A 169 8.29 -18.11 -8.50
N GLN A 170 7.62 -17.34 -7.65
CA GLN A 170 7.30 -17.80 -6.31
C GLN A 170 6.32 -19.00 -6.33
N LEU A 171 5.29 -18.96 -7.18
CA LEU A 171 4.41 -20.11 -7.38
C LEU A 171 5.18 -21.36 -7.84
N SER A 172 6.15 -21.19 -8.75
CA SER A 172 7.03 -22.27 -9.21
C SER A 172 7.87 -22.84 -8.07
N SER A 173 8.49 -21.98 -7.24
CA SER A 173 9.27 -22.37 -6.08
C SER A 173 8.43 -23.13 -5.05
N ILE A 174 7.20 -22.65 -4.77
CA ILE A 174 6.27 -23.34 -3.85
C ILE A 174 5.85 -24.70 -4.43
N SER A 175 5.55 -24.79 -5.73
CA SER A 175 5.25 -26.07 -6.39
C SER A 175 6.44 -27.04 -6.32
N ALA A 176 7.67 -26.57 -6.50
CA ALA A 176 8.87 -27.38 -6.35
C ALA A 176 9.04 -27.92 -4.92
N GLN A 177 8.83 -27.08 -3.90
CA GLN A 177 8.86 -27.49 -2.49
C GLN A 177 7.79 -28.54 -2.17
N ARG A 178 6.61 -28.43 -2.81
CA ARG A 178 5.51 -29.39 -2.68
C ARG A 178 5.69 -30.67 -3.50
N ARG A 179 6.83 -30.84 -4.19
CA ARG A 179 7.12 -31.94 -5.13
C ARG A 179 6.14 -32.02 -6.32
N ASP A 180 5.45 -30.92 -6.64
CA ASP A 180 4.64 -30.79 -7.84
C ASP A 180 5.50 -30.26 -9.00
N TYR A 181 6.26 -31.17 -9.61
CA TYR A 181 7.20 -30.84 -10.67
C TYR A 181 6.52 -30.39 -11.98
N ARG A 182 5.29 -30.86 -12.24
CA ARG A 182 4.48 -30.41 -13.37
C ARG A 182 4.02 -28.97 -13.18
N GLY A 183 3.47 -28.65 -12.01
CA GLY A 183 3.08 -27.29 -11.64
C GLY A 183 4.26 -26.32 -11.66
N CYS A 184 5.42 -26.76 -11.14
CA CYS A 184 6.66 -25.98 -11.18
C CYS A 184 7.05 -25.56 -12.61
N LYS A 185 7.13 -26.53 -13.55
CA LYS A 185 7.45 -26.23 -14.96
C LYS A 185 6.40 -25.33 -15.62
N PHE A 186 5.12 -25.54 -15.32
CA PHE A 186 4.03 -24.73 -15.84
C PHE A 186 4.11 -23.26 -15.40
N TYR A 187 4.29 -23.00 -14.11
CA TYR A 187 4.41 -21.64 -13.60
C TYR A 187 5.71 -20.98 -14.05
N PHE A 188 6.80 -21.72 -14.14
CA PHE A 188 8.06 -21.20 -14.65
C PHE A 188 7.99 -20.80 -16.13
N ALA A 189 7.29 -21.57 -16.97
CA ALA A 189 7.03 -21.19 -18.35
C ALA A 189 6.23 -19.89 -18.43
N LYS A 190 5.23 -19.71 -17.55
CA LYS A 190 4.47 -18.45 -17.45
C LYS A 190 5.32 -17.28 -16.98
N ALA A 191 6.22 -17.49 -16.03
CA ALA A 191 7.16 -16.45 -15.58
C ALA A 191 8.04 -15.95 -16.73
N LYS A 192 8.54 -16.85 -17.58
CA LYS A 192 9.29 -16.48 -18.79
C LYS A 192 8.41 -15.79 -19.84
N ALA A 193 7.18 -16.25 -20.02
CA ALA A 193 6.23 -15.67 -20.96
C ALA A 193 5.81 -14.23 -20.59
N ALA A 194 5.91 -13.86 -19.31
CA ALA A 194 5.68 -12.49 -18.86
C ALA A 194 6.70 -11.48 -19.42
N LYS A 195 7.86 -11.94 -19.93
CA LYS A 195 8.93 -11.10 -20.50
C LYS A 195 9.35 -9.94 -19.58
N PRO A 196 9.81 -10.23 -18.34
CA PRO A 196 10.36 -9.21 -17.45
C PRO A 196 11.56 -8.51 -18.12
N THR A 197 11.71 -7.21 -17.88
CA THR A 197 12.82 -6.41 -18.42
C THR A 197 13.89 -6.12 -17.37
N ASN A 198 13.56 -6.26 -16.09
CA ASN A 198 14.49 -6.01 -15.01
C ASN A 198 15.59 -7.08 -14.96
N GLN A 199 16.86 -6.64 -14.91
CA GLN A 199 18.03 -7.52 -14.89
C GLN A 199 18.02 -8.48 -13.70
N GLU A 200 17.60 -8.03 -12.51
CA GLU A 200 17.52 -8.90 -11.33
C GLU A 200 16.55 -10.07 -11.55
N VAL A 201 15.37 -9.79 -12.12
CA VAL A 201 14.35 -10.81 -12.38
C VAL A 201 14.82 -11.77 -13.47
N LEU A 202 15.48 -11.26 -14.50
CA LEU A 202 16.08 -12.08 -15.55
C LEU A 202 17.16 -13.02 -15.01
N ASP A 203 18.00 -12.55 -14.10
CA ASP A 203 19.05 -13.37 -13.50
C ASP A 203 18.47 -14.43 -12.56
N GLN A 204 17.48 -14.08 -11.74
CA GLN A 204 16.72 -15.04 -10.94
C GLN A 204 16.05 -16.11 -11.83
N LEU A 205 15.48 -15.72 -12.99
CA LEU A 205 14.91 -16.67 -13.95
C LEU A 205 15.95 -17.61 -14.53
N LYS A 206 17.16 -17.13 -14.84
CA LYS A 206 18.27 -17.97 -15.33
C LYS A 206 18.70 -18.98 -14.27
N GLU A 207 18.80 -18.55 -13.01
CA GLU A 207 19.17 -19.44 -11.91
C GLU A 207 18.11 -20.52 -11.68
N MET A 208 16.84 -20.12 -11.60
CA MET A 208 15.72 -21.06 -11.53
C MET A 208 15.69 -22.03 -12.72
N ASN A 209 16.03 -21.56 -13.93
CA ASN A 209 16.10 -22.43 -15.12
C ASN A 209 17.09 -23.60 -14.92
N LYS A 210 18.26 -23.33 -14.32
CA LYS A 210 19.29 -24.34 -14.06
C LYS A 210 18.82 -25.36 -13.03
N GLN A 211 18.02 -24.94 -12.05
CA GLN A 211 17.47 -25.83 -11.03
C GLN A 211 16.34 -26.69 -11.61
N ILE A 212 15.44 -26.07 -12.38
CA ILE A 212 14.26 -26.75 -12.94
C ILE A 212 14.62 -27.71 -14.08
N SER A 213 15.69 -27.44 -14.84
CA SER A 213 16.17 -28.36 -15.89
C SER A 213 16.69 -29.69 -15.32
N ARG A 214 17.06 -29.73 -14.04
CA ARG A 214 17.51 -30.94 -13.33
C ARG A 214 16.35 -31.75 -12.73
N ILE A 215 15.13 -31.22 -12.78
CA ILE A 215 13.95 -31.88 -12.21
C ILE A 215 13.37 -32.88 -13.23
N PRO A 216 13.28 -34.18 -12.89
CA PRO A 216 12.66 -35.17 -13.75
C PRO A 216 11.18 -34.82 -14.04
N GLY A 217 10.73 -35.11 -15.26
CA GLY A 217 9.37 -34.79 -15.74
C GLY A 217 8.28 -35.56 -15.02
#